data_AF-A0AAU8SD42-F1
#
_entry.id   AF-A0AAU8SD42-F1
#
_cell.length_a   1.000
_cell.length_b   1.000
_cell.length_c   1.000
_cell.angle_alpha   90.00
_cell.angle_beta   90.00
_cell.angle_gamma   90.00
#
_symmetry.space_group_name_H-M   'P 1'
#
loop_
_entity.id
_entity.type
_entity.pdbx_description
1 polymer ?
#
loop_
_entity_poly.entity_id
_entity_poly.type
_entity_poly.pdbx_seq_one_letter_code
_entity_poly.pdbx_strand_id
1 'polypeptide(L)'
;MPSSPFLPSPKRALPIALALGIAGCSMEPAYHRPDAPIPSAYPNGPAYSTSDAQRTAPSEPVAPDLGWRNFLADAQLQQLVALALANNRDLRVATLDIDEARALYRIQRAAQFPAIDAGIGFTSQRMSPALRAPGQSATINSYNANIGLTNFELDLFGRVRSLSHAAQEQYLATEEARRSVHISLVAEVANTYLTLLADRALLALAQDTLKSQQDAADMIHRGKQAGAMAQLDEHRADTQVQTARVAVEQYTRQVAQDENALAVLIGGPLPDGVSRAAPLDGRTLLAEFPAGLPSTLLERRPDIMAAEHRLIAANANIGAARAAFFPRITLTGALGVASASLAGLFSGGVAWLFVPQLTLPIFNAGSNRANLDLATVRRDINVAGYERTIQDAFREVADNLAARATYEREAKAQEAMIHDLTETKRLAEMRFRNGVDDYFGVFDTQRQLFAAQQLLVTYELAGLTSRVTLYKALGGGWVESTGAAAAQQRTVRPQAMQAPGAPPQAMQPTPVAQPELTQQQTAQPPIFQP
;
A
#
# COMPACT_ATOMS: atom_id res chain seq x y z
N MET A 1 21.79 50.12 47.29
CA MET A 1 21.45 48.76 47.74
C MET A 1 20.79 48.05 46.56
N PRO A 2 21.33 46.91 46.08
CA PRO A 2 20.77 46.21 44.93
C PRO A 2 19.58 45.34 45.38
N SER A 3 18.48 45.44 44.64
CA SER A 3 17.29 44.58 44.77
C SER A 3 17.59 43.18 44.24
N SER A 4 17.50 42.18 45.12
CA SER A 4 17.68 40.77 44.81
C SER A 4 16.58 40.23 43.87
N PRO A 5 16.89 39.33 42.92
CA PRO A 5 15.86 38.64 42.14
C PRO A 5 15.18 37.58 43.01
N PHE A 6 13.84 37.52 42.94
CA PHE A 6 13.02 36.49 43.58
C PHE A 6 13.38 35.11 43.02
N LEU A 7 14.23 34.36 43.74
CA LEU A 7 14.38 32.93 43.53
C LEU A 7 13.13 32.22 44.11
N PRO A 8 12.41 31.39 43.33
CA PRO A 8 11.29 30.62 43.86
C PRO A 8 11.80 29.64 44.92
N SER A 9 11.10 29.58 46.06
CA SER A 9 11.47 28.75 47.21
C SER A 9 11.55 27.25 46.84
N PRO A 10 12.46 26.47 47.48
CA PRO A 10 12.65 25.04 47.18
C PRO A 10 11.42 24.17 47.44
N LYS A 11 10.40 24.71 48.13
CA LYS A 11 9.11 24.05 48.39
C LYS A 11 8.20 23.98 47.15
N ARG A 12 8.46 24.78 46.09
CA ARG A 12 7.70 24.76 44.82
C ARG A 12 8.36 23.92 43.71
N ALA A 13 9.64 23.55 43.86
CA ALA A 13 10.36 22.71 42.89
C ALA A 13 10.05 21.21 43.06
N LEU A 14 9.78 20.77 44.30
CA LEU A 14 9.43 19.38 44.62
C LEU A 14 8.17 18.84 43.89
N PRO A 15 7.04 19.57 43.81
CA PRO A 15 5.86 19.07 43.06
C PRO A 15 6.11 19.01 41.54
N ILE A 16 6.99 19.87 40.99
CA ILE A 16 7.33 19.84 39.56
C ILE A 16 8.23 18.62 39.25
N ALA A 17 9.23 18.35 40.08
CA ALA A 17 10.09 17.17 39.92
C ALA A 17 9.32 15.85 40.15
N LEU A 18 8.38 15.83 41.09
CA LEU A 18 7.48 14.68 41.30
C LEU A 18 6.56 14.50 40.09
N ALA A 19 5.95 15.56 39.55
CA ALA A 19 5.11 15.51 38.36
C ALA A 19 5.86 15.02 37.10
N LEU A 20 7.15 15.34 36.96
CA LEU A 20 8.01 14.81 35.90
C LEU A 20 8.36 13.32 36.09
N GLY A 21 8.44 12.83 37.33
CA GLY A 21 8.71 11.41 37.63
C GLY A 21 7.54 10.47 37.33
N ILE A 22 6.30 10.96 37.38
CA ILE A 22 5.09 10.14 37.16
C ILE A 22 4.63 10.10 35.70
N ALA A 23 5.29 10.85 34.80
CA ALA A 23 4.99 10.82 33.36
C ALA A 23 5.67 9.65 32.60
N GLY A 24 6.50 8.84 33.28
CA GLY A 24 7.39 7.85 32.64
C GLY A 24 6.94 6.38 32.69
N CYS A 25 5.91 6.01 33.43
CA CYS A 25 5.54 4.60 33.59
C CYS A 25 4.59 4.13 32.47
N SER A 26 5.16 3.50 31.43
CA SER A 26 4.40 2.65 30.50
C SER A 26 4.43 1.20 30.98
N MET A 27 3.31 0.50 30.86
CA MET A 27 3.21 -0.94 31.17
C MET A 27 3.40 -1.83 29.93
N GLU A 28 3.73 -1.21 28.79
CA GLU A 28 4.01 -1.92 27.54
C GLU A 28 5.24 -2.85 27.69
N PRO A 29 5.16 -4.12 27.27
CA PRO A 29 6.32 -4.99 27.21
C PRO A 29 7.36 -4.45 26.23
N ALA A 30 8.66 -4.66 26.51
CA ALA A 30 9.70 -4.39 25.52
C ALA A 30 9.45 -5.21 24.25
N TYR A 31 9.48 -4.53 23.09
CA TYR A 31 9.37 -5.20 21.81
C TYR A 31 10.69 -5.90 21.45
N HIS A 32 10.59 -7.17 21.10
CA HIS A 32 11.68 -7.96 20.53
C HIS A 32 11.18 -8.55 19.21
N ARG A 33 11.87 -8.24 18.12
CA ARG A 33 11.56 -8.80 16.81
C ARG A 33 11.77 -10.32 16.85
N PRO A 34 10.79 -11.14 16.44
CA PRO A 34 10.97 -12.58 16.30
C PRO A 34 12.04 -12.90 15.25
N ASP A 35 12.81 -13.97 15.48
CA ASP A 35 13.76 -14.47 14.48
C ASP A 35 13.03 -14.94 13.22
N ALA A 36 13.63 -14.72 12.05
CA ALA A 36 13.04 -15.15 10.78
C ALA A 36 13.12 -16.68 10.63
N PRO A 37 11.99 -17.39 10.48
CA PRO A 37 11.97 -18.86 10.43
C PRO A 37 12.26 -19.39 9.01
N ILE A 38 13.35 -18.90 8.39
CA ILE A 38 13.79 -19.22 7.04
C ILE A 38 15.31 -19.39 6.97
N PRO A 39 15.85 -20.12 5.98
CA PRO A 39 17.29 -20.18 5.75
C PRO A 39 17.91 -18.82 5.37
N SER A 40 19.20 -18.65 5.65
CA SER A 40 19.96 -17.44 5.29
C SER A 40 20.28 -17.32 3.79
N ALA A 41 20.11 -18.40 3.03
CA ALA A 41 20.33 -18.46 1.59
C ALA A 41 19.15 -19.13 0.89
N TYR A 42 18.89 -18.72 -0.36
CA TYR A 42 17.89 -19.36 -1.20
C TYR A 42 18.33 -20.79 -1.61
N PRO A 43 17.37 -21.68 -1.94
CA PRO A 43 17.70 -23.03 -2.38
C PRO A 43 18.58 -23.04 -3.64
N ASN A 44 19.34 -24.12 -3.80
CA ASN A 44 20.16 -24.38 -4.98
C ASN A 44 19.80 -25.73 -5.61
N GLY A 45 20.26 -25.98 -6.84
CA GLY A 45 20.01 -27.22 -7.57
C GLY A 45 19.77 -27.01 -9.06
N PRO A 46 19.40 -28.06 -9.82
CA PRO A 46 19.23 -27.99 -11.27
C PRO A 46 18.20 -26.97 -11.76
N ALA A 47 17.18 -26.69 -10.92
CA ALA A 47 16.16 -25.70 -11.20
C ALA A 47 16.65 -24.25 -11.00
N TYR A 48 17.77 -24.03 -10.31
CA TYR A 48 18.27 -22.70 -9.96
C TYR A 48 19.53 -22.38 -10.80
N SER A 49 19.72 -21.12 -11.20
CA SER A 49 20.93 -20.72 -11.91
C SER A 49 22.12 -20.61 -10.96
N THR A 50 23.29 -21.08 -11.38
CA THR A 50 24.56 -20.94 -10.63
C THR A 50 25.01 -19.49 -10.48
N SER A 51 24.53 -18.59 -11.35
CA SER A 51 24.79 -17.14 -11.21
C SER A 51 24.13 -16.55 -9.97
N ASP A 52 22.92 -17.00 -9.63
CA ASP A 52 22.09 -16.38 -8.59
C ASP A 52 22.56 -16.73 -7.18
N ALA A 53 23.27 -17.86 -7.05
CA ALA A 53 23.79 -18.38 -5.78
C ALA A 53 25.17 -17.83 -5.37
N GLN A 54 25.94 -17.21 -6.27
CA GLN A 54 27.38 -17.01 -6.07
C GLN A 54 27.94 -15.57 -6.19
N ARG A 55 27.12 -14.54 -6.40
CA ARG A 55 27.62 -13.17 -6.64
C ARG A 55 27.19 -12.14 -5.58
N THR A 56 27.90 -12.06 -4.47
CA THR A 56 27.86 -10.91 -3.53
C THR A 56 28.70 -9.75 -4.06
N ALA A 57 28.31 -9.13 -5.19
CA ALA A 57 28.95 -7.91 -5.66
C ALA A 57 28.21 -6.68 -5.10
N PRO A 58 28.85 -5.78 -4.30
CA PRO A 58 28.17 -4.68 -3.61
C PRO A 58 27.76 -3.48 -4.48
N SER A 59 27.83 -3.58 -5.82
CA SER A 59 27.88 -2.40 -6.70
C SER A 59 26.64 -2.13 -7.55
N GLU A 60 25.65 -3.03 -7.57
CA GLU A 60 24.40 -2.81 -8.33
C GLU A 60 23.21 -2.53 -7.39
N PRO A 61 22.30 -1.62 -7.76
CA PRO A 61 21.12 -1.32 -6.96
C PRO A 61 20.28 -2.57 -6.77
N VAL A 62 20.03 -2.91 -5.51
CA VAL A 62 19.19 -4.04 -5.11
C VAL A 62 17.74 -3.74 -5.53
N ALA A 63 16.94 -4.78 -5.82
CA ALA A 63 15.57 -4.64 -6.32
C ALA A 63 14.65 -3.62 -5.59
N PRO A 64 14.68 -3.45 -4.25
CA PRO A 64 13.91 -2.40 -3.57
C PRO A 64 14.30 -0.97 -3.95
N ASP A 65 15.54 -0.76 -4.37
CA ASP A 65 16.12 0.55 -4.72
C ASP A 65 16.13 0.78 -6.24
N LEU A 66 15.85 -0.26 -7.03
CA LEU A 66 15.67 -0.21 -8.49
C LEU A 66 14.30 0.36 -8.82
N GLY A 67 14.27 1.53 -9.45
CA GLY A 67 13.02 2.18 -9.85
C GLY A 67 12.28 1.40 -10.94
N TRP A 68 10.94 1.43 -10.93
CA TRP A 68 10.16 0.67 -11.92
C TRP A 68 10.37 1.16 -13.35
N ARG A 69 10.72 2.44 -13.57
CA ARG A 69 11.11 2.93 -14.91
C ARG A 69 12.45 2.38 -15.40
N ASN A 70 13.33 1.99 -14.49
CA ASN A 70 14.61 1.36 -14.83
C ASN A 70 14.43 -0.13 -15.09
N PHE A 71 13.48 -0.77 -14.39
CA PHE A 71 13.15 -2.17 -14.60
C PHE A 71 12.31 -2.41 -15.86
N LEU A 72 11.24 -1.62 -16.06
CA LEU A 72 10.35 -1.71 -17.22
C LEU A 72 10.97 -0.91 -18.37
N ALA A 73 11.62 -1.59 -19.33
CA ALA A 73 12.36 -0.93 -20.40
C ALA A 73 11.47 -0.40 -21.53
N ASP A 74 10.28 -0.96 -21.72
CA ASP A 74 9.35 -0.53 -22.76
C ASP A 74 8.64 0.79 -22.40
N ALA A 75 8.73 1.80 -23.27
CA ALA A 75 8.19 3.14 -23.02
C ALA A 75 6.67 3.16 -22.94
N GLN A 76 5.97 2.33 -23.73
CA GLN A 76 4.52 2.23 -23.70
C GLN A 76 4.06 1.61 -22.38
N LEU A 77 4.75 0.57 -21.90
CA LEU A 77 4.51 -0.02 -20.59
C LEU A 77 4.74 0.99 -19.46
N GLN A 78 5.82 1.77 -19.51
CA GLN A 78 6.06 2.81 -18.51
C GLN A 78 4.92 3.85 -18.45
N GLN A 79 4.38 4.23 -19.61
CA GLN A 79 3.25 5.15 -19.69
C GLN A 79 1.99 4.54 -19.07
N LEU A 80 1.70 3.27 -19.34
CA LEU A 80 0.56 2.56 -18.77
C LEU A 80 0.64 2.47 -17.24
N VAL A 81 1.82 2.15 -16.71
CA VAL A 81 2.07 2.14 -15.27
C VAL A 81 1.86 3.53 -14.67
N ALA A 82 2.38 4.59 -15.29
CA ALA A 82 2.15 5.96 -14.82
C ALA A 82 0.66 6.34 -14.80
N LEU A 83 -0.10 5.96 -15.83
CA LEU A 83 -1.54 6.16 -15.89
C LEU A 83 -2.28 5.39 -14.80
N ALA A 84 -1.91 4.13 -14.56
CA ALA A 84 -2.48 3.31 -13.49
C ALA A 84 -2.20 3.89 -12.10
N LEU A 85 -0.96 4.28 -11.82
CA LEU A 85 -0.61 4.89 -10.53
C LEU A 85 -1.36 6.20 -10.27
N ALA A 86 -1.72 6.95 -11.32
CA ALA A 86 -2.49 8.19 -11.20
C ALA A 86 -4.01 7.96 -11.06
N ASN A 87 -4.57 6.89 -11.63
CA ASN A 87 -6.01 6.75 -11.82
C ASN A 87 -6.64 5.50 -11.18
N ASN A 88 -5.86 4.47 -10.84
CA ASN A 88 -6.38 3.23 -10.29
C ASN A 88 -7.12 3.46 -8.97
N ARG A 89 -8.31 2.86 -8.85
CA ARG A 89 -9.22 3.11 -7.72
C ARG A 89 -8.83 2.34 -6.47
N ASP A 90 -8.25 1.15 -6.59
CA ASP A 90 -7.79 0.36 -5.45
C ASP A 90 -6.58 1.03 -4.78
N LEU A 91 -5.63 1.57 -5.57
CA LEU A 91 -4.53 2.36 -5.02
C LEU A 91 -5.03 3.66 -4.34
N ARG A 92 -6.08 4.28 -4.89
CA ARG A 92 -6.71 5.46 -4.28
C ARG A 92 -7.39 5.11 -2.97
N VAL A 93 -8.12 4.00 -2.90
CA VAL A 93 -8.71 3.48 -1.64
C VAL A 93 -7.62 3.20 -0.61
N ALA A 94 -6.58 2.46 -0.97
CA ALA A 94 -5.45 2.19 -0.07
C ALA A 94 -4.74 3.47 0.42
N THR A 95 -4.76 4.54 -0.38
CA THR A 95 -4.25 5.85 0.04
C THR A 95 -5.19 6.55 1.03
N LEU A 96 -6.51 6.43 0.83
CA LEU A 96 -7.51 6.97 1.77
C LEU A 96 -7.54 6.21 3.10
N ASP A 97 -7.27 4.90 3.09
CA ASP A 97 -7.17 4.08 4.30
C ASP A 97 -6.05 4.59 5.24
N ILE A 98 -4.96 5.15 4.68
CA ILE A 98 -3.91 5.82 5.47
C ILE A 98 -4.48 7.05 6.19
N ASP A 99 -5.27 7.88 5.50
CA ASP A 99 -5.84 9.08 6.09
C ASP A 99 -6.91 8.75 7.13
N GLU A 100 -7.68 7.68 6.93
CA GLU A 100 -8.59 7.12 7.93
C GLU A 100 -7.80 6.67 9.17
N ALA A 101 -6.77 5.82 9.01
CA ALA A 101 -5.96 5.36 10.11
C ALA A 101 -5.25 6.51 10.84
N ARG A 102 -4.81 7.54 10.11
CA ARG A 102 -4.24 8.78 10.68
C ARG A 102 -5.28 9.55 11.48
N ALA A 103 -6.52 9.61 11.03
CA ALA A 103 -7.62 10.25 11.77
C ALA A 103 -7.93 9.46 13.05
N LEU A 104 -7.99 8.13 12.98
CA LEU A 104 -8.17 7.27 14.15
C LEU A 104 -7.04 7.42 15.16
N TYR A 105 -5.78 7.47 14.71
CA TYR A 105 -4.64 7.77 15.58
C TYR A 105 -4.77 9.15 16.24
N ARG A 106 -5.17 10.19 15.50
CA ARG A 106 -5.40 11.53 16.07
C ARG A 106 -6.50 11.52 17.13
N ILE A 107 -7.59 10.78 16.93
CA ILE A 107 -8.67 10.60 17.91
C ILE A 107 -8.14 9.92 19.17
N GLN A 108 -7.39 8.82 19.04
CA GLN A 108 -6.82 8.11 20.20
C GLN A 108 -5.79 8.96 20.94
N ARG A 109 -4.97 9.73 20.21
CA ARG A 109 -4.01 10.66 20.81
C ARG A 109 -4.70 11.80 21.55
N ALA A 110 -5.83 12.31 21.04
CA ALA A 110 -6.58 13.38 21.68
C ALA A 110 -7.07 13.00 23.09
N ALA A 111 -7.35 11.71 23.35
CA ALA A 111 -7.74 11.21 24.67
C ALA A 111 -6.66 11.38 25.76
N GLN A 112 -5.40 11.70 25.39
CA GLN A 112 -4.34 12.05 26.35
C GLN A 112 -4.49 13.47 26.91
N PHE A 113 -5.36 14.27 26.31
CA PHE A 113 -5.63 15.64 26.71
C PHE A 113 -7.06 15.76 27.26
N PRO A 114 -7.31 16.69 28.20
CA PRO A 114 -8.66 16.94 28.68
C PRO A 114 -9.52 17.54 27.56
N ALA A 115 -10.69 16.95 27.33
CA ALA A 115 -11.75 17.62 26.57
C ALA A 115 -12.34 18.74 27.43
N ILE A 116 -12.52 19.93 26.85
CA ILE A 116 -13.11 21.09 27.51
C ILE A 116 -14.41 21.42 26.77
N ASP A 117 -15.53 21.24 27.46
CA ASP A 117 -16.87 21.43 26.93
C ASP A 117 -17.56 22.57 27.66
N ALA A 118 -18.44 23.27 26.96
CA ALA A 118 -19.40 24.20 27.56
C ALA A 118 -20.75 23.49 27.71
N GLY A 119 -21.29 23.49 28.92
CA GLY A 119 -22.55 22.83 29.25
C GLY A 119 -23.56 23.80 29.84
N ILE A 120 -24.81 23.71 29.40
CA ILE A 120 -25.95 24.36 30.04
C ILE A 120 -26.87 23.25 30.54
N GLY A 121 -27.23 23.28 31.81
CA GLY A 121 -28.03 22.28 32.47
C GLY A 121 -29.23 22.86 33.21
N PHE A 122 -30.31 22.09 33.24
CA PHE A 122 -31.45 22.30 34.13
C PHE A 122 -31.78 20.99 34.82
N THR A 123 -31.80 21.02 36.14
CA THR A 123 -32.21 19.89 36.97
C THR A 123 -33.37 20.33 37.84
N SER A 124 -34.49 19.61 37.78
CA SER A 124 -35.63 19.77 38.68
C SER A 124 -35.90 18.46 39.39
N GLN A 125 -35.89 18.49 40.71
CA GLN A 125 -36.16 17.31 41.54
C GLN A 125 -37.21 17.62 42.61
N ARG A 126 -38.09 16.65 42.87
CA ARG A 126 -39.08 16.72 43.94
C ARG A 126 -38.65 15.85 45.10
N MET A 127 -38.49 16.44 46.29
CA MET A 127 -38.10 15.71 47.49
C MET A 127 -39.32 15.22 48.26
N SER A 128 -39.23 14.00 48.82
CA SER A 128 -40.27 13.45 49.69
C SER A 128 -40.33 14.23 51.01
N PRO A 129 -41.48 14.25 51.71
CA PRO A 129 -41.60 14.92 53.00
C PRO A 129 -40.54 14.56 54.03
N ALA A 130 -40.08 13.30 54.04
CA ALA A 130 -39.10 12.79 54.99
C ALA A 130 -37.64 13.26 54.74
N LEU A 131 -37.32 13.73 53.53
CA LEU A 131 -35.97 14.17 53.14
C LEU A 131 -35.83 15.70 53.06
N ARG A 132 -36.88 16.47 53.36
CA ARG A 132 -36.91 17.93 53.27
C ARG A 132 -36.52 18.57 54.60
N ALA A 133 -35.66 19.59 54.57
CA ALA A 133 -35.46 20.44 55.74
C ALA A 133 -36.73 21.30 56.00
N PRO A 134 -37.03 21.66 57.26
CA PRO A 134 -38.14 22.57 57.57
C PRO A 134 -38.02 23.89 56.77
N GLY A 135 -39.09 24.26 56.06
CA GLY A 135 -39.12 25.47 55.22
C GLY A 135 -38.59 25.31 53.79
N GLN A 136 -38.07 24.14 53.40
CA GLN A 136 -37.67 23.89 52.01
C GLN A 136 -38.87 23.56 51.09
N SER A 137 -38.83 24.12 49.88
CA SER A 137 -39.76 23.79 48.80
C SER A 137 -39.77 22.28 48.50
N ALA A 138 -40.94 21.75 48.11
CA ALA A 138 -41.04 20.37 47.65
C ALA A 138 -40.26 20.11 46.36
N THR A 139 -40.10 21.15 45.54
CA THR A 139 -39.39 21.10 44.24
C THR A 139 -38.17 22.00 44.30
N ILE A 140 -37.01 21.45 43.93
CA ILE A 140 -35.74 22.15 43.83
C ILE A 140 -35.36 22.21 42.35
N ASN A 141 -35.25 23.43 41.84
CA ASN A 141 -34.76 23.73 40.51
C ASN A 141 -33.32 24.22 40.59
N SER A 142 -32.48 23.77 39.67
CA SER A 142 -31.11 24.24 39.50
C SER A 142 -30.85 24.45 38.02
N TYR A 143 -30.44 25.67 37.67
CA TYR A 143 -29.95 26.04 36.35
C TYR A 143 -28.44 26.25 36.46
N ASN A 144 -27.66 25.71 35.54
CA ASN A 144 -26.22 25.90 35.49
C ASN A 144 -25.74 26.18 34.07
N ALA A 145 -24.73 27.03 33.94
CA ALA A 145 -23.94 27.19 32.72
C ALA A 145 -22.47 27.11 33.11
N ASN A 146 -21.71 26.20 32.50
CA ASN A 146 -20.32 25.94 32.87
C ASN A 146 -19.45 25.68 31.65
N ILE A 147 -18.15 25.85 31.85
CA ILE A 147 -17.10 25.34 30.97
C ILE A 147 -16.22 24.42 31.82
N GLY A 148 -15.87 23.25 31.30
CA GLY A 148 -15.16 22.27 32.11
C GLY A 148 -14.80 21.01 31.37
N LEU A 149 -14.05 20.16 32.06
CA LEU A 149 -13.67 18.83 31.62
C LEU A 149 -14.47 17.80 32.42
N THR A 150 -14.96 16.78 31.74
CA THR A 150 -15.70 15.67 32.35
C THR A 150 -14.91 14.38 32.20
N ASN A 151 -14.67 13.67 33.31
CA ASN A 151 -14.03 12.35 33.32
C ASN A 151 -12.69 12.26 32.57
N PHE A 152 -11.86 13.30 32.59
CA PHE A 152 -10.52 13.26 32.03
C PHE A 152 -9.67 12.23 32.79
N GLU A 153 -9.01 11.32 32.08
CA GLU A 153 -8.15 10.31 32.70
C GLU A 153 -6.71 10.80 32.81
N LEU A 154 -6.17 10.84 34.03
CA LEU A 154 -4.75 11.08 34.25
C LEU A 154 -3.99 9.78 34.01
N ASP A 155 -3.28 9.71 32.88
CA ASP A 155 -2.65 8.48 32.40
C ASP A 155 -1.31 8.19 33.08
N LEU A 156 -1.36 7.79 34.35
CA LEU A 156 -0.18 7.52 35.19
C LEU A 156 0.54 6.22 34.81
N PHE A 157 -0.22 5.21 34.42
CA PHE A 157 0.26 3.85 34.11
C PHE A 157 0.33 3.58 32.60
N GLY A 158 0.12 4.62 31.78
CA GLY A 158 0.31 4.56 30.33
C GLY A 158 -0.77 3.81 29.57
N ARG A 159 -1.99 3.65 30.10
CA ARG A 159 -3.10 2.98 29.40
C ARG A 159 -3.48 3.71 28.11
N VAL A 160 -3.73 5.01 28.19
CA VAL A 160 -4.14 5.83 27.03
C VAL A 160 -2.97 5.98 26.06
N ARG A 161 -1.74 6.12 26.59
CA ARG A 161 -0.51 6.16 25.81
C ARG A 161 -0.29 4.86 25.03
N SER A 162 -0.47 3.69 25.65
CA SER A 162 -0.40 2.39 24.97
C SER A 162 -1.47 2.23 23.89
N LEU A 163 -2.71 2.69 24.12
CA LEU A 163 -3.74 2.67 23.08
C LEU A 163 -3.42 3.63 21.92
N SER A 164 -2.84 4.79 22.22
CA SER A 164 -2.38 5.73 21.21
C SER A 164 -1.20 5.17 20.42
N HIS A 165 -0.27 4.46 21.06
CA HIS A 165 0.85 3.78 20.40
C HIS A 165 0.34 2.64 19.50
N ALA A 166 -0.60 1.83 19.96
CA ALA A 166 -1.23 0.80 19.13
C ALA A 166 -1.90 1.38 17.87
N ALA A 167 -2.62 2.51 18.00
CA ALA A 167 -3.22 3.20 16.86
C ALA A 167 -2.18 3.83 15.91
N GLN A 168 -1.03 4.27 16.43
CA GLN A 168 0.08 4.78 15.62
C GLN A 168 0.67 3.68 14.76
N GLU A 169 0.96 2.54 15.36
CA GLU A 169 1.53 1.38 14.68
C GLU A 169 0.55 0.78 13.66
N GLN A 170 -0.75 0.79 13.96
CA GLN A 170 -1.78 0.45 12.98
C GLN A 170 -1.77 1.42 11.78
N TYR A 171 -1.57 2.71 12.00
CA TYR A 171 -1.40 3.70 10.92
C TYR A 171 -0.12 3.44 10.10
N LEU A 172 1.02 3.17 10.75
CA LEU A 172 2.26 2.83 10.03
C LEU A 172 2.11 1.53 9.22
N ALA A 173 1.38 0.53 9.74
CA ALA A 173 1.04 -0.67 8.98
C ALA A 173 0.23 -0.37 7.72
N THR A 174 -0.68 0.62 7.74
CA THR A 174 -1.43 1.04 6.54
C THR A 174 -0.56 1.76 5.52
N GLU A 175 0.48 2.49 5.96
CA GLU A 175 1.43 3.12 5.06
C GLU A 175 2.20 2.06 4.25
N GLU A 176 2.68 1.01 4.92
CA GLU A 176 3.36 -0.11 4.26
C GLU A 176 2.40 -0.95 3.41
N ALA A 177 1.15 -1.14 3.85
CA ALA A 177 0.12 -1.81 3.04
C ALA A 177 -0.13 -1.07 1.70
N ARG A 178 -0.19 0.27 1.72
CA ARG A 178 -0.31 1.06 0.48
C ARG A 178 0.89 0.88 -0.45
N ARG A 179 2.11 0.76 0.09
CA ARG A 179 3.31 0.44 -0.72
C ARG A 179 3.20 -0.95 -1.35
N SER A 180 2.68 -1.94 -0.62
CA SER A 180 2.40 -3.27 -1.18
C SER A 180 1.36 -3.25 -2.31
N VAL A 181 0.27 -2.46 -2.16
CA VAL A 181 -0.72 -2.24 -3.22
C VAL A 181 -0.09 -1.56 -4.44
N HIS A 182 0.77 -0.56 -4.24
CA HIS A 182 1.50 0.09 -5.33
C HIS A 182 2.36 -0.90 -6.12
N ILE A 183 3.19 -1.68 -5.44
CA ILE A 183 4.05 -2.70 -6.06
C ILE A 183 3.20 -3.72 -6.83
N SER A 184 2.11 -4.19 -6.22
CA SER A 184 1.20 -5.15 -6.86
C SER A 184 0.54 -4.57 -8.10
N LEU A 185 0.12 -3.31 -8.09
CA LEU A 185 -0.46 -2.64 -9.26
C LEU A 185 0.56 -2.50 -10.40
N VAL A 186 1.81 -2.13 -10.09
CA VAL A 186 2.88 -2.05 -11.10
C VAL A 186 3.11 -3.42 -11.75
N ALA A 187 3.20 -4.49 -10.95
CA ALA A 187 3.37 -5.84 -11.45
C ALA A 187 2.17 -6.33 -12.27
N GLU A 188 0.95 -6.05 -11.83
CA GLU A 188 -0.28 -6.47 -12.51
C GLU A 188 -0.40 -5.79 -13.88
N VAL A 189 -0.17 -4.48 -13.96
CA VAL A 189 -0.15 -3.75 -15.24
C VAL A 189 0.90 -4.31 -16.19
N ALA A 190 2.09 -4.63 -15.68
CA ALA A 190 3.15 -5.23 -16.48
C ALA A 190 2.75 -6.62 -17.00
N ASN A 191 2.25 -7.50 -16.14
CA ASN A 191 1.81 -8.84 -16.53
C ASN A 191 0.67 -8.78 -17.57
N THR A 192 -0.38 -7.98 -17.32
CA THR A 192 -1.51 -7.84 -18.27
C THR A 192 -1.05 -7.30 -19.63
N TYR A 193 -0.15 -6.32 -19.65
CA TYR A 193 0.39 -5.80 -20.91
C TYR A 193 1.26 -6.83 -21.65
N LEU A 194 2.06 -7.62 -20.93
CA LEU A 194 2.85 -8.69 -21.53
C LEU A 194 1.95 -9.80 -22.10
N THR A 195 0.88 -10.18 -21.39
CA THR A 195 -0.13 -11.13 -21.89
C THR A 195 -0.78 -10.60 -23.17
N LEU A 196 -1.17 -9.32 -23.20
CA LEU A 196 -1.71 -8.69 -24.41
C LEU A 196 -0.76 -8.80 -25.61
N LEU A 197 0.55 -8.57 -25.40
CA LEU A 197 1.54 -8.69 -26.47
C LEU A 197 1.69 -10.15 -26.95
N ALA A 198 1.67 -11.11 -26.02
CA ALA A 198 1.73 -12.54 -26.34
C ALA A 198 0.50 -13.01 -27.11
N ASP A 199 -0.71 -12.65 -26.67
CA ASP A 199 -1.96 -13.05 -27.34
C ASP A 199 -2.12 -12.37 -28.71
N ARG A 200 -1.56 -11.17 -28.91
CA ARG A 200 -1.43 -10.56 -30.24
C ARG A 200 -0.47 -11.32 -31.15
N ALA A 201 0.67 -11.78 -30.62
CA ALA A 201 1.60 -12.63 -31.38
C ALA A 201 0.96 -13.97 -31.76
N LEU A 202 0.21 -14.59 -30.85
CA LEU A 202 -0.55 -15.82 -31.10
C LEU A 202 -1.67 -15.61 -32.13
N LEU A 203 -2.37 -14.48 -32.09
CA LEU A 203 -3.35 -14.12 -33.10
C LEU A 203 -2.72 -13.97 -34.49
N ALA A 204 -1.61 -13.25 -34.59
CA ALA A 204 -0.88 -13.08 -35.85
C ALA A 204 -0.41 -14.45 -36.41
N LEU A 205 0.19 -15.28 -35.54
CA LEU A 205 0.60 -16.65 -35.88
C LEU A 205 -0.59 -17.49 -36.40
N ALA A 206 -1.75 -17.42 -35.74
CA ALA A 206 -2.95 -18.15 -36.15
C ALA A 206 -3.51 -17.64 -37.50
N GLN A 207 -3.45 -16.33 -37.76
CA GLN A 207 -3.88 -15.73 -39.02
C GLN A 207 -2.97 -16.15 -40.19
N ASP A 208 -1.65 -16.09 -39.99
CA ASP A 208 -0.67 -16.51 -40.99
C ASP A 208 -0.78 -18.02 -41.29
N THR A 209 -1.02 -18.82 -40.26
CA THR A 209 -1.29 -20.26 -40.39
C THR A 209 -2.59 -20.49 -41.15
N LEU A 210 -3.68 -19.81 -40.79
CA LEU A 210 -4.98 -19.96 -41.46
C LEU A 210 -4.85 -19.67 -42.96
N LYS A 211 -4.19 -18.56 -43.33
CA LYS A 211 -3.94 -18.20 -44.72
C LYS A 211 -3.16 -19.29 -45.45
N SER A 212 -2.06 -19.76 -44.85
CA SER A 212 -1.24 -20.82 -45.43
C SER A 212 -2.00 -22.14 -45.61
N GLN A 213 -2.87 -22.49 -44.66
CA GLN A 213 -3.69 -23.70 -44.75
C GLN A 213 -4.81 -23.58 -45.77
N GLN A 214 -5.38 -22.38 -45.98
CA GLN A 214 -6.37 -22.13 -47.04
C GLN A 214 -5.75 -22.31 -48.42
N ASP A 215 -4.56 -21.75 -48.64
CA ASP A 215 -3.82 -21.91 -49.90
C ASP A 215 -3.51 -23.39 -50.19
N ALA A 216 -3.13 -24.15 -49.15
CA ALA A 216 -2.89 -25.59 -49.25
C ALA A 216 -4.17 -26.40 -49.54
N ALA A 217 -5.28 -26.08 -48.87
CA ALA A 217 -6.57 -26.71 -49.11
C ALA A 217 -7.05 -26.47 -50.55
N ASP A 218 -6.95 -25.24 -51.07
CA ASP A 218 -7.32 -24.90 -52.45
C ASP A 218 -6.49 -25.66 -53.50
N MET A 219 -5.21 -25.92 -53.21
CA MET A 219 -4.38 -26.78 -54.05
C MET A 219 -4.90 -28.23 -54.06
N ILE A 220 -5.23 -28.78 -52.89
CA ILE A 220 -5.72 -30.17 -52.74
C ILE A 220 -7.10 -30.34 -53.36
N HIS A 221 -8.01 -29.39 -53.16
CA HIS A 221 -9.34 -29.36 -53.78
C HIS A 221 -9.26 -29.41 -55.31
N ARG A 222 -8.38 -28.59 -55.91
CA ARG A 222 -8.12 -28.63 -57.37
C ARG A 222 -7.52 -29.96 -57.81
N GLY A 223 -6.57 -30.50 -57.04
CA GLY A 223 -5.97 -31.81 -57.30
C GLY A 223 -6.99 -32.94 -57.29
N LYS A 224 -7.94 -32.92 -56.34
CA LYS A 224 -9.03 -33.91 -56.25
C LYS A 224 -9.98 -33.80 -57.45
N GLN A 225 -10.37 -32.59 -57.84
CA GLN A 225 -11.23 -32.36 -59.02
C GLN A 225 -10.57 -32.88 -60.32
N ALA A 226 -9.24 -32.78 -60.41
CA ALA A 226 -8.46 -33.33 -61.50
C ALA A 226 -8.19 -34.86 -61.37
N GLY A 227 -8.65 -35.51 -60.29
CA GLY A 227 -8.45 -36.93 -60.02
C GLY A 227 -7.06 -37.31 -59.50
N ALA A 228 -6.21 -36.33 -59.16
CA ALA A 228 -4.83 -36.54 -58.71
C ALA A 228 -4.66 -36.63 -57.18
N MET A 229 -5.71 -36.33 -56.39
CA MET A 229 -5.69 -36.37 -54.92
C MET A 229 -6.88 -37.15 -54.35
N ALA A 230 -6.70 -37.76 -53.18
CA ALA A 230 -7.73 -38.53 -52.50
C ALA A 230 -8.67 -37.65 -51.65
N GLN A 231 -9.92 -38.11 -51.45
CA GLN A 231 -10.88 -37.47 -50.53
C GLN A 231 -10.36 -37.40 -49.08
N LEU A 232 -9.47 -38.32 -48.69
CA LEU A 232 -8.86 -38.29 -47.37
C LEU A 232 -7.99 -37.03 -47.17
N ASP A 233 -7.24 -36.62 -48.20
CA ASP A 233 -6.35 -35.47 -48.12
C ASP A 233 -7.13 -34.15 -48.13
N GLU A 234 -8.27 -34.12 -48.84
CA GLU A 234 -9.25 -33.02 -48.78
C GLU A 234 -9.73 -32.80 -47.34
N HIS A 235 -10.22 -33.84 -46.66
CA HIS A 235 -10.68 -33.72 -45.28
C HIS A 235 -9.55 -33.38 -44.30
N ARG A 236 -8.32 -33.87 -44.52
CA ARG A 236 -7.14 -33.47 -43.73
C ARG A 236 -6.86 -31.98 -43.86
N ALA A 237 -6.85 -31.45 -45.08
CA ALA A 237 -6.63 -30.03 -45.31
C ALA A 237 -7.75 -29.16 -44.70
N ASP A 238 -9.01 -29.56 -44.89
CA ASP A 238 -10.16 -28.86 -44.32
C ASP A 238 -10.09 -28.79 -42.78
N THR A 239 -9.71 -29.90 -42.12
CA THR A 239 -9.59 -29.91 -40.65
C THR A 239 -8.46 -29.01 -40.13
N GLN A 240 -7.35 -28.86 -40.86
CA GLN A 240 -6.30 -27.89 -40.51
C GLN A 240 -6.78 -26.45 -40.64
N VAL A 241 -7.53 -26.13 -41.71
CA VAL A 241 -8.18 -24.82 -41.87
C VAL A 241 -9.13 -24.54 -40.72
N GLN A 242 -9.96 -25.51 -40.31
CA GLN A 242 -10.87 -25.34 -39.18
C GLN A 242 -10.13 -25.14 -37.86
N THR A 243 -9.03 -25.88 -37.63
CA THR A 243 -8.20 -25.72 -36.41
C THR A 243 -7.61 -24.31 -36.34
N ALA A 244 -7.04 -23.81 -37.43
CA ALA A 244 -6.50 -22.45 -37.48
C ALA A 244 -7.59 -21.39 -37.32
N ARG A 245 -8.77 -21.60 -37.92
CA ARG A 245 -9.93 -20.70 -37.77
C ARG A 245 -10.38 -20.61 -36.31
N VAL A 246 -10.47 -21.74 -35.61
CA VAL A 246 -10.80 -21.76 -34.17
C VAL A 246 -9.76 -21.00 -33.36
N ALA A 247 -8.47 -21.17 -33.66
CA ALA A 247 -7.40 -20.45 -32.99
C ALA A 247 -7.48 -18.92 -33.21
N VAL A 248 -7.77 -18.46 -34.44
CA VAL A 248 -7.97 -17.03 -34.73
C VAL A 248 -9.09 -16.45 -33.87
N GLU A 249 -10.25 -17.12 -33.79
CA GLU A 249 -11.38 -16.64 -32.98
C GLU A 249 -11.07 -16.66 -31.47
N GLN A 250 -10.32 -17.67 -31.02
CA GLN A 250 -9.86 -17.74 -29.64
C GLN A 250 -8.95 -16.56 -29.28
N TYR A 251 -7.88 -16.33 -30.03
CA TYR A 251 -6.92 -15.27 -29.71
C TYR A 251 -7.50 -13.88 -29.95
N THR A 252 -8.44 -13.72 -30.89
CA THR A 252 -9.22 -12.47 -31.05
C THR A 252 -9.97 -12.13 -29.77
N ARG A 253 -10.61 -13.13 -29.14
CA ARG A 253 -11.30 -12.94 -27.86
C ARG A 253 -10.32 -12.64 -26.73
N GLN A 254 -9.19 -13.33 -26.64
CA GLN A 254 -8.21 -13.12 -25.58
C GLN A 254 -7.59 -11.72 -25.62
N VAL A 255 -7.21 -11.25 -26.82
CA VAL A 255 -6.74 -9.86 -27.02
C VAL A 255 -7.77 -8.85 -26.51
N ALA A 256 -9.06 -9.04 -26.82
CA ALA A 256 -10.10 -8.15 -26.32
C ALA A 256 -10.26 -8.23 -24.78
N GLN A 257 -10.10 -9.41 -24.18
CA GLN A 257 -10.15 -9.59 -22.72
C GLN A 257 -8.98 -8.88 -22.02
N ASP A 258 -7.77 -8.98 -22.59
CA ASP A 258 -6.58 -8.32 -22.06
C ASP A 258 -6.67 -6.79 -22.17
N GLU A 259 -7.19 -6.27 -23.29
CA GLU A 259 -7.43 -4.83 -23.45
C GLU A 259 -8.43 -4.30 -22.43
N ASN A 260 -9.52 -5.06 -22.18
CA ASN A 260 -10.50 -4.72 -21.16
C ASN A 260 -9.89 -4.76 -19.74
N ALA A 261 -9.09 -5.79 -19.43
CA ALA A 261 -8.40 -5.90 -18.14
C ALA A 261 -7.43 -4.72 -17.92
N LEU A 262 -6.66 -4.36 -18.96
CA LEU A 262 -5.72 -3.25 -18.89
C LEU A 262 -6.44 -1.90 -18.71
N ALA A 263 -7.60 -1.69 -19.37
CA ALA A 263 -8.42 -0.50 -19.18
C ALA A 263 -8.91 -0.34 -17.73
N VAL A 264 -9.27 -1.46 -17.07
CA VAL A 264 -9.65 -1.46 -15.64
C VAL A 264 -8.45 -1.07 -14.77
N LEU A 265 -7.28 -1.67 -15.00
CA LEU A 265 -6.08 -1.40 -14.20
C LEU A 265 -5.62 0.05 -14.32
N ILE A 266 -5.63 0.63 -15.52
CA ILE A 266 -5.26 2.04 -15.72
C ILE A 266 -6.36 3.01 -15.28
N GLY A 267 -7.57 2.52 -14.96
CA GLY A 267 -8.69 3.34 -14.51
C GLY A 267 -9.28 4.25 -15.59
N GLY A 268 -9.21 3.87 -16.87
CA GLY A 268 -9.64 4.69 -18.01
C GLY A 268 -9.49 3.98 -19.37
N PRO A 269 -9.86 4.66 -20.48
CA PRO A 269 -9.68 4.11 -21.83
C PRO A 269 -8.19 3.96 -22.17
N LEU A 270 -7.86 2.93 -22.97
CA LEU A 270 -6.49 2.71 -23.43
C LEU A 270 -6.02 3.85 -24.34
N PRO A 271 -4.76 4.32 -24.19
CA PRO A 271 -4.21 5.31 -25.12
C PRO A 271 -3.93 4.71 -26.50
N ASP A 272 -4.05 5.51 -27.55
CA ASP A 272 -3.85 5.12 -28.98
C ASP A 272 -2.45 4.56 -29.31
N GLY A 273 -1.50 4.61 -28.37
CA GLY A 273 -0.19 3.99 -28.50
C GLY A 273 -0.23 2.47 -28.32
N VAL A 274 -1.16 1.95 -27.52
CA VAL A 274 -1.26 0.51 -27.20
C VAL A 274 -1.64 -0.29 -28.44
N SER A 275 -2.52 0.21 -29.29
CA SER A 275 -2.93 -0.46 -30.54
C SER A 275 -1.81 -0.56 -31.58
N ARG A 276 -0.73 0.21 -31.43
CA ARG A 276 0.43 0.24 -32.33
C ARG A 276 1.70 -0.34 -31.71
N ALA A 277 1.60 -0.98 -30.55
CA ALA A 277 2.75 -1.60 -29.89
C ALA A 277 3.39 -2.66 -30.81
N ALA A 278 4.72 -2.65 -30.89
CA ALA A 278 5.44 -3.64 -31.67
C ALA A 278 5.33 -5.04 -31.03
N PRO A 279 5.45 -6.12 -31.83
CA PRO A 279 5.37 -7.51 -31.35
C PRO A 279 6.34 -7.84 -30.22
N LEU A 280 6.11 -8.97 -29.54
CA LEU A 280 6.92 -9.45 -28.42
C LEU A 280 8.37 -9.79 -28.84
N ASP A 281 8.53 -10.38 -30.02
CA ASP A 281 9.77 -11.04 -30.48
C ASP A 281 10.99 -10.12 -30.48
N GLY A 282 12.07 -10.58 -29.83
CA GLY A 282 13.40 -9.97 -29.88
C GLY A 282 13.55 -8.62 -29.18
N ARG A 283 12.57 -8.18 -28.38
CA ARG A 283 12.60 -6.89 -27.67
C ARG A 283 13.00 -7.05 -26.20
N THR A 284 13.86 -6.15 -25.73
CA THR A 284 14.13 -6.02 -24.30
C THR A 284 13.00 -5.22 -23.63
N LEU A 285 12.01 -5.92 -23.10
CA LEU A 285 10.88 -5.32 -22.38
C LEU A 285 11.18 -5.04 -20.90
N LEU A 286 12.07 -5.84 -20.32
CA LEU A 286 12.45 -5.81 -18.91
C LEU A 286 13.98 -5.79 -18.78
N ALA A 287 14.50 -5.03 -17.82
CA ALA A 287 15.90 -5.09 -17.42
C ALA A 287 16.20 -6.40 -16.66
N GLU A 288 17.48 -6.74 -16.58
CA GLU A 288 17.94 -7.95 -15.91
C GLU A 288 18.23 -7.70 -14.42
N PHE A 289 18.03 -8.72 -13.58
CA PHE A 289 18.29 -8.60 -12.14
C PHE A 289 19.76 -8.86 -11.80
N PRO A 290 20.34 -8.12 -10.84
CA PRO A 290 21.62 -8.49 -10.25
C PRO A 290 21.53 -9.85 -9.55
N ALA A 291 22.58 -10.65 -9.69
CA ALA A 291 22.73 -11.91 -8.99
C ALA A 291 23.05 -11.73 -7.50
N GLY A 292 22.71 -12.70 -6.66
CA GLY A 292 23.19 -12.80 -5.26
C GLY A 292 22.41 -11.96 -4.24
N LEU A 293 21.10 -12.19 -4.13
CA LEU A 293 20.24 -11.49 -3.18
C LEU A 293 20.20 -12.22 -1.83
N PRO A 294 20.69 -11.64 -0.72
CA PRO A 294 20.57 -12.27 0.60
C PRO A 294 19.10 -12.29 1.05
N SER A 295 18.70 -13.32 1.82
CA SER A 295 17.32 -13.41 2.34
C SER A 295 16.97 -12.30 3.33
N THR A 296 17.97 -11.59 3.88
CA THR A 296 17.79 -10.39 4.71
C THR A 296 17.15 -9.23 3.96
N LEU A 297 17.13 -9.23 2.62
CA LEU A 297 16.40 -8.23 1.84
C LEU A 297 14.89 -8.33 1.99
N LEU A 298 14.37 -9.50 2.41
CA LEU A 298 12.94 -9.70 2.66
C LEU A 298 12.44 -8.79 3.79
N GLU A 299 13.30 -8.41 4.74
CA GLU A 299 12.93 -7.48 5.82
C GLU A 299 12.52 -6.08 5.32
N ARG A 300 12.90 -5.73 4.09
CA ARG A 300 12.51 -4.45 3.45
C ARG A 300 11.22 -4.54 2.65
N ARG A 301 10.56 -5.72 2.57
CA ARG A 301 9.29 -5.86 1.85
C ARG A 301 8.16 -5.16 2.64
N PRO A 302 7.31 -4.36 1.97
CA PRO A 302 6.24 -3.65 2.67
C PRO A 302 5.19 -4.55 3.35
N ASP A 303 4.93 -5.76 2.85
CA ASP A 303 4.02 -6.70 3.51
C ASP A 303 4.58 -7.23 4.85
N ILE A 304 5.88 -7.54 4.91
CA ILE A 304 6.59 -7.93 6.14
C ILE A 304 6.65 -6.74 7.12
N MET A 305 6.97 -5.54 6.64
CA MET A 305 6.97 -4.33 7.49
C MET A 305 5.57 -4.02 8.05
N ALA A 306 4.52 -4.18 7.24
CA ALA A 306 3.15 -4.03 7.72
C ALA A 306 2.79 -5.09 8.77
N ALA A 307 3.23 -6.34 8.61
CA ALA A 307 3.04 -7.39 9.60
C ALA A 307 3.79 -7.09 10.91
N GLU A 308 5.00 -6.54 10.83
CA GLU A 308 5.78 -6.09 11.99
C GLU A 308 5.05 -4.97 12.74
N HIS A 309 4.59 -3.92 12.05
CA HIS A 309 3.84 -2.84 12.69
C HIS A 309 2.54 -3.34 13.36
N ARG A 310 1.83 -4.31 12.76
CA ARG A 310 0.67 -4.95 13.42
C ARG A 310 1.05 -5.72 14.68
N LEU A 311 2.21 -6.37 14.68
CA LEU A 311 2.75 -7.04 15.87
C LEU A 311 3.11 -6.02 16.97
N ILE A 312 3.77 -4.91 16.62
CA ILE A 312 4.08 -3.83 17.58
C ILE A 312 2.78 -3.24 18.14
N ALA A 313 1.76 -3.02 17.30
CA ALA A 313 0.44 -2.55 17.76
C ALA A 313 -0.22 -3.53 18.75
N ALA A 314 -0.13 -4.83 18.49
CA ALA A 314 -0.64 -5.86 19.41
C ALA A 314 0.16 -5.91 20.72
N ASN A 315 1.48 -5.69 20.67
CA ASN A 315 2.33 -5.58 21.86
C ASN A 315 1.94 -4.36 22.71
N ALA A 316 1.68 -3.20 22.09
CA ALA A 316 1.22 -2.00 22.78
C ALA A 316 -0.12 -2.23 23.51
N ASN A 317 -1.04 -2.99 22.92
CA ASN A 317 -2.31 -3.36 23.57
C ASN A 317 -2.14 -4.17 24.87
N ILE A 318 -1.05 -4.92 25.03
CA ILE A 318 -0.73 -5.61 26.30
C ILE A 318 -0.49 -4.57 27.40
N GLY A 319 0.18 -3.46 27.08
CA GLY A 319 0.39 -2.36 28.04
C GLY A 319 -0.93 -1.77 28.54
N ALA A 320 -1.88 -1.54 27.63
CA ALA A 320 -3.22 -1.06 28.01
C ALA A 320 -3.98 -2.08 28.87
N ALA A 321 -3.86 -3.38 28.58
CA ALA A 321 -4.49 -4.44 29.38
C ALA A 321 -3.84 -4.58 30.77
N ARG A 322 -2.51 -4.46 30.88
CA ARG A 322 -1.78 -4.44 32.16
C ARG A 322 -2.14 -3.23 33.02
N ALA A 323 -2.31 -2.06 32.40
CA ALA A 323 -2.70 -0.85 33.11
C ALA A 323 -4.12 -0.95 33.74
N ALA A 324 -5.00 -1.83 33.24
CA ALA A 324 -6.32 -2.07 33.82
C ALA A 324 -6.30 -2.72 35.22
N PHE A 325 -5.16 -3.28 35.65
CA PHE A 325 -4.96 -3.78 37.01
C PHE A 325 -4.55 -2.69 38.01
N PHE A 326 -4.20 -1.49 37.52
CA PHE A 326 -3.78 -0.38 38.35
C PHE A 326 -4.92 0.62 38.60
N PRO A 327 -4.80 1.49 39.62
CA PRO A 327 -5.81 2.50 39.88
C PRO A 327 -6.00 3.44 38.69
N ARG A 328 -7.26 3.70 38.34
CA ARG A 328 -7.64 4.72 37.37
C ARG A 328 -7.96 6.02 38.09
N ILE A 329 -7.32 7.11 37.68
CA ILE A 329 -7.57 8.44 38.21
C ILE A 329 -8.35 9.23 37.15
N THR A 330 -9.60 9.55 37.45
CA THR A 330 -10.40 10.46 36.64
C THR A 330 -10.52 11.82 37.32
N LEU A 331 -10.56 12.88 36.52
CA LEU A 331 -10.73 14.24 36.97
C LEU A 331 -11.94 14.84 36.29
N THR A 332 -12.86 15.37 37.08
CA THR A 332 -13.95 16.22 36.63
C THR A 332 -13.77 17.60 37.23
N GLY A 333 -13.74 18.62 36.38
CA GLY A 333 -13.52 20.00 36.81
C GLY A 333 -14.35 20.95 35.97
N ALA A 334 -15.06 21.88 36.60
CA ALA A 334 -15.89 22.85 35.90
C ALA A 334 -15.87 24.21 36.59
N LEU A 335 -15.97 25.27 35.80
CA LEU A 335 -16.13 26.65 36.24
C LEU A 335 -17.33 27.26 35.53
N GLY A 336 -18.18 27.98 36.24
CA GLY A 336 -19.39 28.52 35.65
C GLY A 336 -20.24 29.32 36.63
N VAL A 337 -21.55 29.26 36.41
CA VAL A 337 -22.57 29.91 37.22
C VAL A 337 -23.70 28.93 37.49
N ALA A 338 -24.37 29.09 38.64
CA ALA A 338 -25.51 28.28 39.01
C ALA A 338 -26.57 29.13 39.74
N SER A 339 -27.85 28.86 39.50
CA SER A 339 -28.95 29.59 40.12
C SER A 339 -30.20 28.73 40.29
N ALA A 340 -31.02 29.05 41.30
CA ALA A 340 -32.32 28.42 41.50
C ALA A 340 -33.39 28.89 40.50
N SER A 341 -33.11 29.96 39.74
CA SER A 341 -33.98 30.48 38.68
C SER A 341 -33.17 30.83 37.44
N LEU A 342 -33.77 30.69 36.25
CA LEU A 342 -33.10 31.03 35.00
C LEU A 342 -32.73 32.53 34.93
N ALA A 343 -33.62 33.39 35.41
CA ALA A 343 -33.41 34.84 35.43
C ALA A 343 -32.18 35.25 36.27
N GLY A 344 -31.88 34.50 37.33
CA GLY A 344 -30.74 34.75 38.20
C GLY A 344 -29.44 34.06 37.78
N LEU A 345 -29.40 33.40 36.61
CA LEU A 345 -28.27 32.52 36.24
C LEU A 345 -26.93 33.25 36.18
N PHE A 346 -26.89 34.45 35.58
CA PHE A 346 -25.66 35.22 35.42
C PHE A 346 -25.47 36.33 36.47
N SER A 347 -26.39 36.45 37.44
CA SER A 347 -26.33 37.45 38.51
C SER A 347 -26.07 36.84 39.89
N GLY A 348 -26.13 35.50 40.02
CA GLY A 348 -26.04 34.78 41.29
C GLY A 348 -24.64 34.48 41.81
N GLY A 349 -23.58 34.83 41.07
CA GLY A 349 -22.18 34.56 41.42
C GLY A 349 -21.57 33.36 40.69
N VAL A 350 -20.28 33.10 40.95
CA VAL A 350 -19.49 32.05 40.30
C VAL A 350 -19.65 30.72 41.05
N ALA A 351 -19.84 29.64 40.31
CA ALA A 351 -19.83 28.27 40.78
C ALA A 351 -18.62 27.52 40.19
N TRP A 352 -18.01 26.63 40.97
CA TRP A 352 -16.94 25.75 40.49
C TRP A 352 -17.07 24.35 41.09
N LEU A 353 -16.50 23.38 40.40
CA LEU A 353 -16.46 21.98 40.81
C LEU A 353 -15.08 21.41 40.53
N PHE A 354 -14.56 20.62 41.48
CA PHE A 354 -13.35 19.83 41.33
C PHE A 354 -13.57 18.48 42.02
N VAL A 355 -13.70 17.42 41.22
CA VAL A 355 -14.02 16.06 41.68
C VAL A 355 -12.98 15.11 41.07
N PRO A 356 -11.83 14.92 41.73
CA PRO A 356 -10.93 13.83 41.43
C PRO A 356 -11.52 12.52 41.97
N GLN A 357 -11.45 11.46 41.17
CA GLN A 357 -11.91 10.13 41.56
C GLN A 357 -10.82 9.11 41.26
N LEU A 358 -10.51 8.27 42.26
CA LEU A 358 -9.59 7.14 42.14
C LEU A 358 -10.41 5.86 42.23
N THR A 359 -10.35 5.01 41.21
CA THR A 359 -11.01 3.69 41.21
C THR A 359 -10.00 2.59 40.99
N LEU A 360 -9.97 1.59 41.87
CA LEU A 360 -9.15 0.39 41.75
C LEU A 360 -10.05 -0.85 41.80
N PRO A 361 -10.14 -1.65 40.72
CA PRO A 361 -10.89 -2.91 40.75
C PRO A 361 -10.22 -3.92 41.71
N ILE A 362 -10.92 -4.34 42.75
CA ILE A 362 -10.43 -5.38 43.69
C ILE A 362 -10.86 -6.78 43.24
N PHE A 363 -12.11 -6.91 42.78
CA PHE A 363 -12.68 -8.17 42.28
C PHE A 363 -13.57 -7.89 41.07
N ASN A 364 -13.33 -8.63 39.98
CA ASN A 364 -14.05 -8.51 38.70
C ASN A 364 -14.32 -9.88 38.06
N ALA A 365 -14.43 -10.93 38.88
CA ALA A 365 -14.65 -12.31 38.44
C ALA A 365 -13.67 -12.81 37.34
N GLY A 366 -12.43 -12.28 37.31
CA GLY A 366 -11.40 -12.68 36.36
C GLY A 366 -11.38 -11.87 35.05
N SER A 367 -12.26 -10.88 34.85
CA SER A 367 -12.35 -10.11 33.61
C SER A 367 -11.02 -9.44 33.19
N ASN A 368 -10.29 -8.81 34.12
CA ASN A 368 -8.99 -8.19 33.79
C ASN A 368 -7.95 -9.23 33.37
N ARG A 369 -7.94 -10.41 34.00
CA ARG A 369 -7.03 -11.52 33.64
C ARG A 369 -7.36 -12.02 32.23
N ALA A 370 -8.63 -12.27 31.94
CA ALA A 370 -9.09 -12.67 30.61
C ALA A 370 -8.75 -11.62 29.53
N ASN A 371 -8.88 -10.32 29.82
CA ASN A 371 -8.50 -9.26 28.87
C ASN A 371 -6.99 -9.20 28.62
N LEU A 372 -6.17 -9.43 29.64
CA LEU A 372 -4.71 -9.53 29.48
C LEU A 372 -4.32 -10.78 28.69
N ASP A 373 -4.95 -11.91 28.97
CA ASP A 373 -4.74 -13.16 28.24
C ASP A 373 -5.14 -12.96 26.76
N LEU A 374 -6.27 -12.30 26.49
CA LEU A 374 -6.69 -11.95 25.12
C LEU A 374 -5.66 -11.06 24.41
N ALA A 375 -5.14 -10.02 25.07
CA ALA A 375 -4.13 -9.15 24.48
C ALA A 375 -2.83 -9.92 24.18
N THR A 376 -2.43 -10.83 25.08
CA THR A 376 -1.26 -11.70 24.92
C THR A 376 -1.44 -12.66 23.74
N VAL A 377 -2.59 -13.34 23.65
CA VAL A 377 -2.94 -14.22 22.53
C VAL A 377 -2.99 -13.46 21.21
N ARG A 378 -3.51 -12.22 21.19
CA ARG A 378 -3.51 -11.39 19.99
C ARG A 378 -2.11 -11.03 19.53
N ARG A 379 -1.18 -10.74 20.43
CA ARG A 379 0.24 -10.59 20.07
C ARG A 379 0.78 -11.88 19.46
N ASP A 380 0.51 -13.04 20.06
CA ASP A 380 1.01 -14.33 19.55
C ASP A 380 0.44 -14.69 18.17
N ILE A 381 -0.82 -14.35 17.90
CA ILE A 381 -1.40 -14.43 16.55
C ILE A 381 -0.62 -13.57 15.55
N ASN A 382 -0.20 -12.36 15.96
CA ASN A 382 0.59 -11.49 15.08
C ASN A 382 2.04 -11.96 14.94
N VAL A 383 2.63 -12.64 15.93
CA VAL A 383 3.94 -13.31 15.79
C VAL A 383 3.85 -14.39 14.71
N ALA A 384 2.88 -15.29 14.81
CA ALA A 384 2.67 -16.32 13.81
C ALA A 384 2.32 -15.73 12.42
N GLY A 385 1.57 -14.63 12.38
CA GLY A 385 1.27 -13.91 11.14
C GLY A 385 2.52 -13.30 10.49
N TYR A 386 3.40 -12.71 11.28
CA TYR A 386 4.69 -12.18 10.83
C TYR A 386 5.61 -13.28 10.29
N GLU A 387 5.78 -14.37 11.06
CA GLU A 387 6.55 -15.55 10.66
C GLU A 387 6.04 -16.16 9.35
N ARG A 388 4.72 -16.32 9.21
CA ARG A 388 4.10 -16.83 7.97
C ARG A 388 4.37 -15.90 6.79
N THR A 389 4.27 -14.58 6.98
CA THR A 389 4.52 -13.59 5.92
C THR A 389 5.96 -13.70 5.41
N ILE A 390 6.93 -13.93 6.30
CA ILE A 390 8.34 -14.17 5.92
C ILE A 390 8.49 -15.47 5.12
N GLN A 391 7.85 -16.56 5.56
CA GLN A 391 7.91 -17.84 4.86
C GLN A 391 7.25 -17.77 3.48
N ASP A 392 6.11 -17.08 3.37
CA ASP A 392 5.42 -16.82 2.11
C ASP A 392 6.31 -16.03 1.15
N ALA A 393 6.94 -14.97 1.63
CA ALA A 393 7.86 -14.14 0.84
C ALA A 393 9.11 -14.93 0.37
N PHE A 394 9.70 -15.75 1.24
CA PHE A 394 10.84 -16.58 0.89
C PHE A 394 10.49 -17.60 -0.20
N ARG A 395 9.33 -18.27 -0.07
CA ARG A 395 8.82 -19.20 -1.07
C ARG A 395 8.57 -18.50 -2.41
N GLU A 396 7.90 -17.35 -2.39
CA GLU A 396 7.60 -16.58 -3.61
C GLU A 396 8.89 -16.24 -4.38
N VAL A 397 9.96 -15.83 -3.69
CA VAL A 397 11.26 -15.57 -4.35
C VAL A 397 11.88 -16.86 -4.87
N ALA A 398 11.92 -17.93 -4.06
CA ALA A 398 12.52 -19.21 -4.47
C ALA A 398 11.81 -19.82 -5.69
N ASP A 399 10.48 -19.83 -5.71
CA ASP A 399 9.68 -20.34 -6.82
C ASP A 399 9.96 -19.56 -8.11
N ASN A 400 10.10 -18.24 -8.02
CA ASN A 400 10.38 -17.40 -9.20
C ASN A 400 11.83 -17.51 -9.68
N LEU A 401 12.81 -17.72 -8.80
CA LEU A 401 14.18 -18.03 -9.18
C LEU A 401 14.26 -19.36 -9.95
N ALA A 402 13.52 -20.37 -9.49
CA ALA A 402 13.43 -21.65 -10.19
C ALA A 402 12.72 -21.48 -11.56
N ALA A 403 11.57 -20.81 -11.58
CA ALA A 403 10.76 -20.59 -12.77
C ALA A 403 11.53 -19.86 -13.86
N ARG A 404 12.25 -18.78 -13.53
CA ARG A 404 13.05 -18.03 -14.50
C ARG A 404 14.07 -18.94 -15.20
N ALA A 405 14.86 -19.67 -14.42
CA ALA A 405 15.93 -20.51 -14.97
C ALA A 405 15.38 -21.71 -15.77
N THR A 406 14.21 -22.25 -15.42
CA THR A 406 13.57 -23.33 -16.19
C THR A 406 12.93 -22.83 -17.48
N TYR A 407 12.18 -21.72 -17.45
CA TYR A 407 11.52 -21.18 -18.64
C TYR A 407 12.51 -20.74 -19.72
N GLU A 408 13.66 -20.18 -19.34
CA GLU A 408 14.71 -19.85 -20.30
C GLU A 408 15.29 -21.10 -21.02
N ARG A 409 15.33 -22.25 -20.34
CA ARG A 409 15.77 -23.52 -20.96
C ARG A 409 14.67 -24.14 -21.81
N GLU A 410 13.42 -24.07 -21.37
CA GLU A 410 12.26 -24.53 -22.14
C GLU A 410 12.13 -23.76 -23.45
N ALA A 411 12.21 -22.42 -23.41
CA ALA A 411 12.16 -21.58 -24.61
C ALA A 411 13.28 -21.95 -25.61
N LYS A 412 14.53 -22.10 -25.16
CA LYS A 412 15.66 -22.50 -26.02
C LYS A 412 15.47 -23.89 -26.65
N ALA A 413 14.96 -24.85 -25.89
CA ALA A 413 14.67 -26.18 -26.42
C ALA A 413 13.52 -26.13 -27.45
N GLN A 414 12.52 -25.29 -27.19
CA GLN A 414 11.38 -25.08 -28.07
C GLN A 414 11.77 -24.39 -29.39
N GLU A 415 12.66 -23.41 -29.35
CA GLU A 415 13.24 -22.77 -30.53
C GLU A 415 13.96 -23.79 -31.43
N ALA A 416 14.78 -24.67 -30.85
CA ALA A 416 15.46 -25.73 -31.58
C ALA A 416 14.46 -26.72 -32.22
N MET A 417 13.39 -27.08 -31.49
CA MET A 417 12.31 -27.92 -32.03
C MET A 417 11.58 -27.25 -33.20
N ILE A 418 11.30 -25.95 -33.11
CA ILE A 418 10.67 -25.18 -34.20
C ILE A 418 11.58 -25.14 -35.43
N HIS A 419 12.88 -24.97 -35.25
CA HIS A 419 13.86 -25.00 -36.34
C HIS A 419 13.79 -26.33 -37.11
N ASP A 420 13.84 -27.46 -36.40
CA ASP A 420 13.83 -28.79 -37.02
C ASP A 420 12.47 -29.12 -37.65
N LEU A 421 11.36 -28.71 -37.03
CA LEU A 421 10.02 -28.88 -37.60
C LEU A 421 9.80 -28.02 -38.84
N THR A 422 10.40 -26.83 -38.89
CA THR A 422 10.35 -25.94 -40.07
C THR A 422 11.06 -26.59 -41.25
N GLU A 423 12.26 -27.15 -41.04
CA GLU A 423 12.96 -27.87 -42.10
C GLU A 423 12.24 -29.17 -42.49
N THR A 424 11.72 -29.92 -41.52
CA THR A 424 10.91 -31.11 -41.77
C THR A 424 9.71 -30.80 -42.65
N LYS A 425 9.00 -29.69 -42.38
CA LYS A 425 7.86 -29.23 -43.17
C LYS A 425 8.30 -28.94 -44.61
N ARG A 426 9.40 -28.22 -44.79
CA ARG A 426 9.95 -27.88 -46.12
C ARG A 426 10.27 -29.14 -46.93
N LEU A 427 10.90 -30.14 -46.31
CA LEU A 427 11.22 -31.42 -46.95
C LEU A 427 9.97 -32.22 -47.31
N ALA A 428 9.00 -32.32 -46.39
CA ALA A 428 7.73 -33.01 -46.63
C ALA A 428 6.95 -32.36 -47.78
N GLU A 429 6.88 -31.03 -47.82
CA GLU A 429 6.21 -30.30 -48.90
C GLU A 429 6.88 -30.50 -50.27
N MET A 430 8.20 -30.64 -50.33
CA MET A 430 8.90 -30.96 -51.58
C MET A 430 8.60 -32.38 -52.06
N ARG A 431 8.61 -33.36 -51.14
CA ARG A 431 8.31 -34.76 -51.47
C ARG A 431 6.87 -34.94 -51.94
N PHE A 432 5.92 -34.31 -51.27
CA PHE A 432 4.51 -34.28 -51.67
C PHE A 432 4.32 -33.63 -53.04
N ARG A 433 4.90 -32.44 -53.27
CA ARG A 433 4.78 -31.74 -54.57
C ARG A 433 5.37 -32.53 -55.74
N ASN A 434 6.38 -33.35 -55.50
CA ASN A 434 6.99 -34.23 -56.49
C ASN A 434 6.31 -35.60 -56.60
N GLY A 435 5.25 -35.86 -55.83
CA GLY A 435 4.51 -37.11 -55.85
C GLY A 435 5.25 -38.32 -55.26
N VAL A 436 6.27 -38.08 -54.43
CA VAL A 436 7.09 -39.14 -53.81
C VAL A 436 6.39 -39.74 -52.59
N ASP A 437 5.73 -38.90 -51.79
CA ASP A 437 4.98 -39.30 -50.58
C ASP A 437 3.55 -38.71 -50.62
N ASP A 438 2.68 -39.23 -49.76
CA ASP A 438 1.33 -38.70 -49.54
C ASP A 438 1.30 -37.37 -48.74
N TYR A 439 0.12 -36.76 -48.64
CA TYR A 439 -0.05 -35.49 -47.92
C TYR A 439 0.09 -35.63 -46.39
N PHE A 440 0.05 -36.84 -45.83
CA PHE A 440 0.03 -37.03 -44.38
C PHE A 440 1.28 -36.46 -43.71
N GLY A 441 2.46 -36.62 -44.33
CA GLY A 441 3.71 -36.07 -43.79
C GLY A 441 3.71 -34.53 -43.68
N VAL A 442 3.11 -33.85 -44.66
CA VAL A 442 2.92 -32.39 -44.63
C VAL A 442 1.91 -32.03 -43.55
N PHE A 443 0.78 -32.73 -43.49
CA PHE A 443 -0.28 -32.51 -42.53
C PHE A 443 0.23 -32.61 -41.08
N ASP A 444 0.93 -33.70 -40.75
CA ASP A 444 1.38 -33.95 -39.38
C ASP A 444 2.48 -32.96 -38.96
N THR A 445 3.44 -32.68 -39.85
CA THR A 445 4.52 -31.73 -39.53
C THR A 445 4.00 -30.30 -39.36
N GLN A 446 3.05 -29.85 -40.19
CA GLN A 446 2.43 -28.52 -40.03
C GLN A 446 1.69 -28.41 -38.69
N ARG A 447 0.96 -29.46 -38.28
CA ARG A 447 0.27 -29.51 -37.00
C ARG A 447 1.25 -29.42 -35.82
N GLN A 448 2.34 -30.18 -35.88
CA GLN A 448 3.39 -30.15 -34.85
C GLN A 448 4.09 -28.79 -34.80
N LEU A 449 4.41 -28.20 -35.95
CA LEU A 449 5.06 -26.89 -36.05
C LEU A 449 4.19 -25.78 -35.46
N PHE A 450 2.90 -25.73 -35.83
CA PHE A 450 1.97 -24.72 -35.31
C PHE A 450 1.83 -24.82 -33.79
N ALA A 451 1.63 -26.03 -33.26
CA ALA A 451 1.57 -26.26 -31.81
C ALA A 451 2.89 -25.87 -31.12
N ALA A 452 4.03 -26.15 -31.75
CA ALA A 452 5.33 -25.81 -31.20
C ALA A 452 5.55 -24.28 -31.14
N GLN A 453 5.16 -23.55 -32.18
CA GLN A 453 5.24 -22.09 -32.24
C GLN A 453 4.32 -21.44 -31.19
N GLN A 454 3.11 -21.95 -30.99
CA GLN A 454 2.23 -21.48 -29.91
C GLN A 454 2.87 -21.66 -28.53
N LEU A 455 3.47 -22.83 -28.28
CA LEU A 455 4.14 -23.11 -27.01
C LEU A 455 5.34 -22.18 -26.76
N LEU A 456 6.12 -21.83 -27.78
CA LEU A 456 7.24 -20.89 -27.61
C LEU A 456 6.76 -19.55 -27.04
N VAL A 457 5.71 -18.96 -27.62
CA VAL A 457 5.15 -17.69 -27.14
C VAL A 457 4.69 -17.82 -25.68
N THR A 458 4.10 -18.95 -25.29
CA THR A 458 3.69 -19.17 -23.90
C THR A 458 4.87 -19.31 -22.94
N TYR A 459 5.97 -19.96 -23.34
CA TYR A 459 7.17 -20.07 -22.53
C TYR A 459 7.88 -18.72 -22.37
N GLU A 460 7.94 -17.91 -23.43
CA GLU A 460 8.48 -16.55 -23.37
C GLU A 460 7.67 -15.67 -22.42
N LEU A 461 6.33 -15.69 -22.53
CA LEU A 461 5.45 -14.97 -21.61
C LEU A 461 5.65 -15.41 -20.16
N ALA A 462 5.75 -16.72 -19.90
CA ALA A 462 5.98 -17.26 -18.57
C ALA A 462 7.34 -16.83 -18.00
N GLY A 463 8.38 -16.81 -18.84
CA GLY A 463 9.70 -16.28 -18.49
C GLY A 463 9.65 -14.80 -18.11
N LEU A 464 8.91 -13.97 -18.87
CA LEU A 464 8.76 -12.54 -18.57
C LEU A 464 7.92 -12.31 -17.29
N THR A 465 6.84 -13.06 -17.12
CA THR A 465 5.97 -13.00 -15.93
C THR A 465 6.71 -13.39 -14.65
N SER A 466 7.57 -14.42 -14.70
CA SER A 466 8.40 -14.81 -13.55
C SER A 466 9.39 -13.70 -13.15
N ARG A 467 9.93 -12.95 -14.12
CA ARG A 467 10.80 -11.79 -13.85
C ARG A 467 10.03 -10.64 -13.20
N VAL A 468 8.83 -10.32 -13.67
CA VAL A 468 7.96 -9.29 -13.04
C VAL A 468 7.59 -9.70 -11.62
N THR A 469 7.25 -10.98 -11.42
CA THR A 469 6.88 -11.50 -10.10
C THR A 469 8.07 -11.49 -9.15
N LEU A 470 9.27 -11.85 -9.63
CA LEU A 470 10.50 -11.73 -8.86
C LEU A 470 10.78 -10.28 -8.44
N TYR A 471 10.58 -9.31 -9.35
CA TYR A 471 10.72 -7.88 -9.02
C TYR A 471 9.86 -7.48 -7.82
N LYS A 472 8.57 -7.83 -7.88
CA LYS A 472 7.59 -7.59 -6.82
C LYS A 472 7.97 -8.32 -5.54
N ALA A 473 8.32 -9.60 -5.63
CA ALA A 473 8.65 -10.44 -4.48
C ALA A 473 9.92 -9.96 -3.75
N LEU A 474 10.79 -9.21 -4.42
CA LEU A 474 11.94 -8.58 -3.79
C LEU A 474 11.64 -7.20 -3.22
N GLY A 475 10.38 -6.74 -3.24
CA GLY A 475 9.97 -5.42 -2.77
C GLY A 475 10.26 -4.28 -3.75
N GLY A 476 10.56 -4.59 -5.01
CA GLY A 476 10.75 -3.61 -6.07
C GLY A 476 9.42 -3.03 -6.57
N GLY A 477 9.44 -1.79 -7.05
CA GLY A 477 8.31 -1.17 -7.75
C GLY A 477 7.72 0.07 -7.08
N TRP A 478 8.10 0.37 -5.84
CA TRP A 478 7.59 1.56 -5.14
C TRP A 478 8.35 2.86 -5.51
N VAL A 479 9.62 2.74 -5.91
CA VAL A 479 10.44 3.87 -6.39
C VAL A 479 10.20 4.07 -7.89
N GLU A 480 10.01 5.31 -8.33
CA GLU A 480 9.84 5.60 -9.75
C GLU A 480 11.15 5.50 -10.55
N SER A 481 12.25 6.03 -10.03
CA SER A 481 13.57 5.99 -10.69
C SER A 481 14.67 5.69 -9.68
N THR A 482 15.62 4.86 -10.07
CA THR A 482 16.77 4.48 -9.23
C THR A 482 17.50 5.74 -8.73
N GLY A 483 17.66 5.86 -7.41
CA GLY A 483 18.29 7.01 -6.76
C GLY A 483 17.36 8.15 -6.35
N ALA A 484 16.07 8.14 -6.72
CA ALA A 484 15.10 9.16 -6.29
C ALA A 484 14.82 9.11 -4.77
N ALA A 485 14.90 7.92 -4.14
CA ALA A 485 14.72 7.74 -2.70
C ALA A 485 15.76 8.52 -1.86
N ALA A 486 17.00 8.66 -2.38
CA ALA A 486 18.06 9.42 -1.71
C ALA A 486 17.83 10.95 -1.74
N ALA A 487 17.03 11.45 -2.69
CA ALA A 487 16.66 12.85 -2.80
C ALA A 487 15.45 13.22 -1.91
N GLN A 488 14.47 12.32 -1.77
CA GLN A 488 13.28 12.54 -0.94
C GLN A 488 13.57 12.43 0.57
N GLN A 489 14.52 11.60 0.99
CA GLN A 489 14.94 11.55 2.40
C GLN A 489 15.73 12.79 2.86
N ARG A 490 16.31 13.57 1.94
CA ARG A 490 16.99 14.84 2.31
C ARG A 490 16.02 15.99 2.58
N THR A 491 14.78 15.92 2.10
CA THR A 491 13.78 16.99 2.28
C THR A 491 12.91 16.81 3.53
N VAL A 492 12.91 15.63 4.16
CA VAL A 492 12.23 15.38 5.44
C VAL A 492 13.24 15.22 6.58
N ARG A 493 14.14 16.19 6.72
CA ARG A 493 14.70 16.50 8.05
C ARG A 493 13.73 17.49 8.68
N PRO A 494 13.19 17.24 9.89
CA PRO A 494 12.60 18.34 10.65
C PRO A 494 13.70 19.39 10.75
N GLN A 495 13.46 20.60 10.27
CA GLN A 495 14.25 21.74 10.71
C GLN A 495 14.17 21.70 12.24
N ALA A 496 15.28 21.30 12.87
CA ALA A 496 15.42 21.43 14.31
C ALA A 496 15.07 22.87 14.64
N MET A 497 14.06 23.05 15.49
CA MET A 497 13.77 24.34 16.12
C MET A 497 15.08 24.92 16.61
N GLN A 498 15.61 25.90 15.88
CA GLN A 498 16.65 26.75 16.41
C GLN A 498 16.08 27.43 17.65
N ALA A 499 16.78 27.23 18.77
CA ALA A 499 16.50 27.93 20.01
C ALA A 499 16.44 29.44 19.76
N PRO A 500 15.51 30.19 20.38
CA PRO A 500 15.48 31.63 20.23
C PRO A 500 16.74 32.23 20.87
N GLY A 501 17.60 32.78 20.00
CA GLY A 501 18.75 33.57 20.38
C GLY A 501 18.36 34.88 21.07
N ALA A 502 19.28 35.34 21.91
CA ALA A 502 19.33 36.54 22.73
C ALA A 502 18.75 37.85 22.09
N PRO A 503 18.36 38.84 22.93
CA PRO A 503 17.60 40.00 22.49
C PRO A 503 18.41 40.95 21.59
N PRO A 504 17.76 41.67 20.66
CA PRO A 504 18.44 42.62 19.78
C PRO A 504 18.98 43.82 20.56
N GLN A 505 20.22 44.17 20.26
CA GLN A 505 20.85 45.40 20.71
C GLN A 505 20.09 46.62 20.16
N ALA A 506 19.96 47.62 21.03
CA ALA A 506 19.31 48.89 20.76
C ALA A 506 19.95 49.62 19.57
N MET A 507 19.13 49.93 18.56
CA MET A 507 19.47 50.89 17.52
C MET A 507 18.69 52.18 17.80
N GLN A 508 19.42 53.27 18.01
CA GLN A 508 18.89 54.61 18.27
C GLN A 508 18.16 55.17 17.03
N PRO A 509 17.21 56.12 17.21
CA PRO A 509 16.31 56.57 16.15
C PRO A 509 16.93 57.66 15.26
N THR A 510 16.71 57.55 13.95
CA THR A 510 16.88 58.66 12.98
C THR A 510 15.51 59.32 12.76
N PRO A 511 15.41 60.66 12.64
CA PRO A 511 14.14 61.37 12.82
C PRO A 511 13.21 61.35 11.61
N VAL A 512 11.93 61.45 11.92
CA VAL A 512 10.77 61.65 11.04
C VAL A 512 10.89 62.99 10.28
N ALA A 513 10.73 62.95 8.95
CA ALA A 513 10.36 64.10 8.14
C ALA A 513 8.84 64.05 7.88
N GLN A 514 8.15 65.11 8.27
CA GLN A 514 6.72 65.33 8.06
C GLN A 514 6.45 65.68 6.59
N PRO A 515 5.31 65.25 6.00
CA PRO A 515 4.79 65.86 4.78
C PRO A 515 3.90 67.06 5.11
N GLU A 516 4.23 68.21 4.52
CA GLU A 516 3.42 69.43 4.53
C GLU A 516 2.13 69.25 3.70
N LEU A 517 1.04 69.75 4.28
CA LEU A 517 -0.29 69.88 3.69
C LEU A 517 -0.26 70.80 2.47
N THR A 518 -0.81 70.37 1.34
CA THR A 518 -1.31 71.28 0.31
C THR A 518 -2.80 71.04 0.09
N GLN A 519 -3.50 72.16 0.10
CA GLN A 519 -4.95 72.31 0.15
C GLN A 519 -5.66 71.88 -1.15
N GLN A 520 -6.87 71.38 -0.92
CA GLN A 520 -8.09 71.45 -1.73
C GLN A 520 -8.03 72.29 -3.02
N GLN A 521 -8.43 71.67 -4.14
CA GLN A 521 -9.32 72.34 -5.09
C GLN A 521 -10.31 71.35 -5.73
N THR A 522 -11.56 71.79 -5.63
CA THR A 522 -12.85 71.30 -6.11
C THR A 522 -12.94 70.92 -7.58
N ALA A 523 -13.68 69.86 -7.91
CA ALA A 523 -14.69 69.86 -8.98
C ALA A 523 -15.61 68.61 -8.87
N GLN A 524 -16.89 68.85 -8.59
CA GLN A 524 -17.99 67.89 -8.70
C GLN A 524 -18.63 67.95 -10.10
N PRO A 525 -19.45 66.96 -10.49
CA PRO A 525 -19.78 66.60 -11.87
C PRO A 525 -21.06 67.30 -12.38
N PRO A 526 -21.43 67.13 -13.67
CA PRO A 526 -22.79 67.32 -14.09
C PRO A 526 -23.44 66.01 -14.54
N ILE A 527 -24.54 65.65 -13.87
CA ILE A 527 -25.63 64.86 -14.44
C ILE A 527 -26.87 65.72 -14.27
N PHE A 528 -27.59 66.02 -15.35
CA PHE A 528 -29.06 66.01 -15.41
C PHE A 528 -29.53 66.16 -16.88
N GLN A 529 -30.34 65.22 -17.32
CA GLN A 529 -31.44 65.42 -18.26
C GLN A 529 -32.69 64.81 -17.58
N PRO A 530 -33.91 65.18 -18.00
CA PRO A 530 -34.40 66.48 -18.45
C PRO A 530 -35.08 67.30 -17.34
#